data_AF-A0A0F9CH77-F1
#
_entry.id   AF-A0A0F9CH77-F1
#
_cell.length_a   1.000
_cell.length_b   1.000
_cell.length_c   1.000
_cell.angle_alpha   90.00
_cell.angle_beta   90.00
_cell.angle_gamma   90.00
#
_symmetry.space_group_name_H-M   'P 1'
#
loop_
_entity.id
_entity.type
_entity.pdbx_description
1 polymer ?
#
loop_
_entity_poly.entity_id
_entity_poly.type
_entity_poly.pdbx_seq_one_letter_code
_entity_poly.pdbx_strand_id
1 'polypeptide(L)'
;MSDKDIKSDHSQISKGDIFTIPISDNNPLWRVRAYVIGFLLADGTIRTKPYELAAAQNSKDRDILYNINKGLGGKINGPDDDDKYYLNVYNKNLVLKLTEYGMVKAHSKKIVAESLLSPDFITKGVNGQTLIRDFIRGFYEGDGWITGSYVRGDTSFRIDGPLNFLNALKDLITQEIPEISSFITSEKKQYCIRGDKRYRIFSKLRIYKKGYGFYKLTPTDLERGEIKVLEHPWLKILHFAGNFNCIRFFNWMYENNDSFDSFEIEGIKICGKRKFRKALSILGDEKHRKEKLAPDWKDVLPDIIPLLEPRFYRAKEIMALTNNKLQKKLESLD
;
A
#
# COMPACT_ATOMS: atom_id res chain seq x y z
N MET A 1 -29.85 4.01 3.87
CA MET A 1 -30.16 5.06 4.87
C MET A 1 -29.69 6.39 4.29
N SER A 2 -30.24 7.52 4.72
CA SER A 2 -29.98 8.84 4.09
C SER A 2 -28.79 9.58 4.70
N ASP A 3 -27.95 10.18 3.87
CA ASP A 3 -26.81 11.04 4.26
C ASP A 3 -27.25 12.41 4.79
N LYS A 4 -28.07 12.42 5.83
CA LYS A 4 -28.45 13.63 6.57
C LYS A 4 -28.33 13.36 8.07
N ASP A 5 -27.84 14.39 8.76
CA ASP A 5 -27.71 14.51 10.22
C ASP A 5 -26.51 13.82 10.89
N ILE A 6 -25.31 14.04 10.30
CA ILE A 6 -24.09 14.29 11.10
C ILE A 6 -23.64 15.74 10.84
N LYS A 7 -24.30 16.71 11.49
CA LYS A 7 -23.71 18.04 11.71
C LYS A 7 -22.82 17.96 12.94
N SER A 8 -21.58 17.52 12.76
CA SER A 8 -20.57 17.51 13.81
C SER A 8 -20.17 18.94 14.21
N ASP A 9 -19.64 19.07 15.43
CA ASP A 9 -19.22 20.33 16.06
C ASP A 9 -17.94 20.88 15.41
N HIS A 10 -18.07 21.36 14.17
CA HIS A 10 -16.97 21.75 13.30
C HIS A 10 -16.13 22.91 13.90
N SER A 11 -14.80 22.79 13.79
CA SER A 11 -13.74 23.77 14.11
C SER A 11 -12.85 23.51 15.33
N GLN A 12 -12.90 22.35 16.00
CA GLN A 12 -11.96 22.07 17.11
C GLN A 12 -10.46 22.14 16.70
N ILE A 13 -10.13 21.88 15.43
CA ILE A 13 -8.78 22.04 14.87
C ILE A 13 -8.28 23.50 14.92
N SER A 14 -9.16 24.50 15.02
CA SER A 14 -8.77 25.92 15.12
C SER A 14 -7.91 26.27 16.34
N LYS A 15 -7.76 25.35 17.31
CA LYS A 15 -7.03 25.54 18.57
C LYS A 15 -5.86 24.58 18.78
N GLY A 16 -5.57 23.65 17.88
CA GLY A 16 -4.49 22.68 18.06
C GLY A 16 -4.35 21.66 16.94
N ASP A 17 -3.27 20.87 16.99
CA ASP A 17 -3.07 19.77 16.04
C ASP A 17 -4.05 18.60 16.31
N ILE A 18 -4.33 17.81 15.27
CA ILE A 18 -5.31 16.72 15.34
C ILE A 18 -4.95 15.61 16.32
N PHE A 19 -3.72 15.52 16.81
CA PHE A 19 -3.27 14.46 17.73
C PHE A 19 -3.36 14.89 19.20
N THR A 20 -3.07 16.15 19.50
CA THR A 20 -3.08 16.65 20.89
C THR A 20 -4.47 17.02 21.41
N ILE A 21 -5.44 17.35 20.54
CA ILE A 21 -6.82 17.61 21.00
C ILE A 21 -7.51 16.34 21.54
N PRO A 22 -8.18 16.38 22.71
CA PRO A 22 -8.99 15.25 23.20
C PRO A 22 -10.20 15.00 22.29
N ILE A 23 -10.44 13.74 21.92
CA ILE A 23 -11.62 13.33 21.15
C ILE A 23 -12.22 12.04 21.74
N SER A 24 -13.54 11.90 21.64
CA SER A 24 -14.27 10.68 22.04
C SER A 24 -13.92 9.48 21.17
N ASP A 25 -14.24 8.27 21.63
CA ASP A 25 -13.77 7.05 20.98
C ASP A 25 -14.31 6.84 19.56
N ASN A 26 -15.57 7.22 19.32
CA ASN A 26 -16.24 7.13 18.02
C ASN A 26 -16.08 8.39 17.14
N ASN A 27 -15.21 9.33 17.51
CA ASN A 27 -15.05 10.57 16.76
C ASN A 27 -14.42 10.32 15.36
N PRO A 28 -15.01 10.82 14.25
CA PRO A 28 -14.46 10.62 12.90
C PRO A 28 -13.02 11.10 12.69
N LEU A 29 -12.50 12.02 13.52
CA LEU A 29 -11.11 12.48 13.44
C LEU A 29 -10.09 11.35 13.69
N TRP A 30 -10.49 10.24 14.32
CA TRP A 30 -9.66 9.03 14.38
C TRP A 30 -9.28 8.49 12.98
N ARG A 31 -10.15 8.62 11.97
CA ARG A 31 -9.84 8.30 10.56
C ARG A 31 -8.71 9.19 10.05
N VAL A 32 -8.79 10.49 10.32
CA VAL A 32 -7.76 11.47 9.94
C VAL A 32 -6.43 11.21 10.65
N ARG A 33 -6.45 10.85 11.94
CA ARG A 33 -5.25 10.42 12.69
C ARG A 33 -4.58 9.22 12.04
N ALA A 34 -5.35 8.19 11.71
CA ALA A 34 -4.82 6.99 11.07
C ALA A 34 -4.21 7.29 9.69
N TYR A 35 -4.90 8.07 8.86
CA TYR A 35 -4.40 8.56 7.57
C TYR A 35 -3.08 9.35 7.72
N VAL A 36 -3.00 10.29 8.66
CA VAL A 36 -1.76 11.07 8.86
C VAL A 36 -0.63 10.22 9.43
N ILE A 37 -0.87 9.30 10.39
CA ILE A 37 0.18 8.37 10.87
C ILE A 37 0.66 7.45 9.74
N GLY A 38 -0.24 6.94 8.90
CA GLY A 38 0.10 6.12 7.75
C GLY A 38 1.06 6.85 6.82
N PHE A 39 0.73 8.07 6.40
CA PHE A 39 1.61 8.89 5.57
C PHE A 39 2.96 9.17 6.24
N LEU A 40 2.96 9.53 7.53
CA LEU A 40 4.18 9.86 8.26
C LEU A 40 5.08 8.64 8.54
N LEU A 41 4.56 7.41 8.53
CA LEU A 41 5.36 6.19 8.62
C LEU A 41 5.97 5.74 7.29
N ALA A 42 5.59 6.36 6.17
CA ALA A 42 6.27 6.23 4.88
C ALA A 42 7.28 7.39 4.67
N ASP A 43 6.79 8.62 4.47
CA ASP A 43 7.59 9.78 4.05
C ASP A 43 7.90 10.79 5.18
N GLY A 44 7.52 10.47 6.43
CA GLY A 44 7.72 11.32 7.60
C GLY A 44 8.91 10.94 8.50
N THR A 45 9.29 11.83 9.41
CA THR A 45 10.31 11.55 10.42
C THR A 45 10.16 12.44 11.65
N ILE A 46 10.40 11.89 12.83
CA ILE A 46 10.35 12.62 14.11
C ILE A 46 11.73 12.73 14.77
N ARG A 47 11.99 13.86 15.43
CA ARG A 47 13.19 14.11 16.25
C ARG A 47 12.80 14.63 17.63
N THR A 48 12.98 13.82 18.66
CA THR A 48 12.72 14.18 20.08
C THR A 48 13.57 15.32 20.65
N LYS A 49 14.58 15.78 19.90
CA LYS A 49 15.29 17.06 20.05
C LYS A 49 15.57 17.56 18.62
N PRO A 50 15.09 18.74 18.19
CA PRO A 50 14.44 19.81 18.98
C PRO A 50 12.90 19.69 19.13
N TYR A 51 12.33 18.47 19.09
CA TYR A 51 10.89 18.21 18.96
C TYR A 51 10.33 18.68 17.62
N GLU A 52 10.89 18.08 16.57
CA GLU A 52 10.58 18.34 15.17
C GLU A 52 9.87 17.12 14.56
N LEU A 53 8.75 17.36 13.89
CA LEU A 53 8.21 16.49 12.84
C LEU A 53 8.60 17.09 11.49
N ALA A 54 9.12 16.28 10.58
CA ALA A 54 9.34 16.66 9.19
C ALA A 54 8.78 15.61 8.23
N ALA A 55 8.29 16.03 7.07
CA ALA A 55 7.92 15.15 5.95
C ALA A 55 8.21 15.86 4.62
N ALA A 56 8.56 15.10 3.58
CA ALA A 56 8.88 15.64 2.27
C ALA A 56 8.02 15.02 1.17
N GLN A 57 7.76 15.75 0.09
CA GLN A 57 7.15 15.26 -1.15
C GLN A 57 7.70 16.03 -2.35
N ASN A 58 7.73 15.40 -3.52
CA ASN A 58 8.03 16.08 -4.78
C ASN A 58 6.90 17.05 -5.17
N SER A 59 7.17 18.09 -5.97
CA SER A 59 6.20 19.14 -6.34
C SER A 59 4.85 18.64 -6.85
N LYS A 60 4.84 17.53 -7.61
CA LYS A 60 3.64 16.87 -8.16
C LYS A 60 2.69 16.28 -7.09
N ASP A 61 3.17 16.14 -5.85
CA ASP A 61 2.51 15.54 -4.68
C ASP A 61 2.40 16.53 -3.51
N ARG A 62 2.75 17.82 -3.73
CA ARG A 62 2.72 18.84 -2.67
C ARG A 62 1.33 19.08 -2.08
N ASP A 63 0.26 18.74 -2.80
CA ASP A 63 -1.12 18.84 -2.30
C ASP A 63 -1.38 17.90 -1.12
N ILE A 64 -0.68 16.76 -1.05
CA ILE A 64 -0.70 15.85 0.09
C ILE A 64 -0.15 16.56 1.35
N LEU A 65 0.98 17.25 1.23
CA LEU A 65 1.56 18.04 2.33
C LEU A 65 0.64 19.18 2.76
N TYR A 66 0.09 19.98 1.83
CA TYR A 66 -0.84 21.05 2.16
C TYR A 66 -2.10 20.53 2.86
N ASN A 67 -2.64 19.40 2.40
CA ASN A 67 -3.81 18.76 3.00
C ASN A 67 -3.53 18.26 4.43
N ILE A 68 -2.40 17.57 4.65
CA ILE A 68 -2.00 17.08 5.97
C ILE A 68 -1.65 18.24 6.92
N ASN A 69 -1.05 19.32 6.41
CA ASN A 69 -0.69 20.47 7.22
C ASN A 69 -1.90 21.19 7.86
N LYS A 70 -3.09 21.13 7.23
CA LYS A 70 -4.34 21.62 7.83
C LYS A 70 -4.60 21.04 9.23
N GLY A 71 -4.17 19.79 9.47
CA GLY A 71 -4.31 19.11 10.76
C GLY A 71 -3.10 19.21 11.68
N LEU A 72 -1.97 19.77 11.23
CA LEU A 72 -0.71 19.77 11.98
C LEU A 72 -0.17 21.17 12.33
N GLY A 73 -0.61 22.23 11.66
CA GLY A 73 -0.23 23.62 11.99
C GLY A 73 1.25 23.95 11.75
N GLY A 74 1.91 23.23 10.84
CA GLY A 74 3.32 23.43 10.48
C GLY A 74 3.56 24.45 9.37
N LYS A 75 4.85 24.61 9.03
CA LYS A 75 5.32 25.39 7.90
C LYS A 75 5.66 24.46 6.72
N ILE A 76 5.20 24.82 5.53
CA ILE A 76 5.62 24.18 4.28
C ILE A 76 6.62 25.11 3.58
N ASN A 77 7.82 24.61 3.33
CA ASN A 77 8.88 25.27 2.58
C ASN A 77 9.09 24.56 1.23
N GLY A 78 9.64 25.26 0.24
CA GLY A 78 10.05 24.68 -1.05
C GLY A 78 9.44 25.35 -2.30
N PRO A 79 9.78 24.86 -3.51
CA PRO A 79 10.63 23.71 -3.75
C PRO A 79 12.10 23.99 -3.40
N ASP A 80 12.88 22.94 -3.15
CA ASP A 80 14.35 22.98 -3.19
C ASP A 80 14.88 22.64 -4.59
N ASP A 81 16.21 22.58 -4.74
CA ASP A 81 16.89 22.24 -6.00
C ASP A 81 16.58 20.81 -6.49
N ASP A 82 16.05 19.95 -5.61
CA ASP A 82 15.65 18.56 -5.86
C ASP A 82 14.13 18.43 -6.18
N ASP A 83 13.44 19.57 -6.40
CA ASP A 83 12.00 19.70 -6.64
C ASP A 83 11.11 19.13 -5.50
N LYS A 84 11.55 19.29 -4.25
CA LYS A 84 10.85 18.83 -3.04
C LYS A 84 10.30 19.96 -2.20
N TYR A 85 9.09 19.74 -1.69
CA TYR A 85 8.48 20.53 -0.63
C TYR A 85 8.67 19.82 0.72
N TYR A 86 8.84 20.60 1.78
CA TYR A 86 9.11 20.13 3.14
C TYR A 86 8.10 20.71 4.13
N LEU A 87 7.27 19.84 4.71
CA LEU A 87 6.43 20.16 5.87
C LEU A 87 7.28 19.98 7.14
N ASN A 88 7.36 21.01 7.97
CA ASN A 88 8.07 21.00 9.26
C ASN A 88 7.17 21.53 10.38
N VAL A 89 7.12 20.82 11.52
CA VAL A 89 6.35 21.18 12.71
C VAL A 89 7.24 21.10 13.95
N TYR A 90 7.38 22.20 14.69
CA TYR A 90 8.16 22.27 15.93
C TYR A 90 7.23 22.30 17.14
N ASN A 91 6.81 21.13 17.61
CA ASN A 91 5.82 20.97 18.67
C ASN A 91 6.16 19.74 19.53
N LYS A 92 6.51 19.99 20.80
CA LYS A 92 6.84 18.95 21.80
C LYS A 92 5.69 17.97 22.02
N ASN A 93 4.46 18.47 22.18
CA ASN A 93 3.31 17.65 22.54
C ASN A 93 2.91 16.77 21.35
N LEU A 94 2.91 17.30 20.13
CA LEU A 94 2.72 16.53 18.91
C LEU A 94 3.76 15.42 18.76
N VAL A 95 5.07 15.73 18.87
CA VAL A 95 6.12 14.71 18.68
C VAL A 95 6.07 13.59 19.73
N LEU A 96 5.73 13.91 20.98
CA LEU A 96 5.47 12.90 22.01
C LEU A 96 4.23 12.07 21.66
N LYS A 97 3.12 12.71 21.28
CA LYS A 97 1.87 12.02 20.93
C LYS A 97 1.99 11.12 19.69
N LEU A 98 2.77 11.54 18.69
CA LEU A 98 3.10 10.69 17.53
C LEU A 98 3.92 9.47 17.95
N THR A 99 4.79 9.61 18.96
CA THR A 99 5.56 8.48 19.52
C THR A 99 4.64 7.49 20.25
N GLU A 100 3.63 7.98 20.99
CA GLU A 100 2.56 7.14 21.56
C GLU A 100 1.74 6.43 20.47
N TYR A 101 1.53 7.07 19.31
CA TYR A 101 0.90 6.48 18.12
C TYR A 101 1.87 5.67 17.23
N GLY A 102 2.98 5.17 17.79
CA GLY A 102 3.87 4.21 17.13
C GLY A 102 4.88 4.80 16.15
N MET A 103 4.98 6.12 16.00
CA MET A 103 6.09 6.71 15.24
C MET A 103 7.42 6.52 15.97
N VAL A 104 8.43 6.07 15.25
CA VAL A 104 9.80 5.90 15.77
C VAL A 104 10.80 6.75 14.99
N LYS A 105 11.75 7.35 15.70
CA LYS A 105 12.80 8.21 15.12
C LYS A 105 13.66 7.42 14.13
N ALA A 106 13.71 7.90 12.89
CA ALA A 106 14.48 7.28 11.80
C ALA A 106 14.13 5.79 11.59
N HIS A 107 12.83 5.50 11.44
CA HIS A 107 12.29 4.16 11.15
C HIS A 107 12.98 3.46 9.96
N SER A 108 13.53 4.21 9.01
CA SER A 108 14.27 3.72 7.85
C SER A 108 15.72 3.26 8.15
N LYS A 109 16.18 3.35 9.41
CA LYS A 109 17.45 2.72 9.84
C LYS A 109 17.22 1.26 10.21
N LYS A 110 18.07 0.38 9.69
CA LYS A 110 18.03 -1.09 9.87
C LYS A 110 17.53 -1.57 11.25
N ILE A 111 18.22 -1.15 12.32
CA ILE A 111 17.96 -1.64 13.69
C ILE A 111 16.54 -1.27 14.14
N VAL A 112 16.02 -0.12 13.69
CA VAL A 112 14.67 0.37 14.02
C VAL A 112 13.61 -0.27 13.11
N ALA A 113 13.93 -0.43 11.82
CA ALA A 113 13.08 -1.11 10.84
C ALA A 113 12.81 -2.58 11.20
N GLU A 114 13.82 -3.27 11.73
CA GLU A 114 13.73 -4.68 12.15
C GLU A 114 12.83 -4.88 13.38
N SER A 115 12.57 -3.81 14.17
CA SER A 115 11.62 -3.82 15.28
C SER A 115 10.30 -3.05 15.00
N LEU A 116 10.08 -2.54 13.78
CA LEU A 116 8.87 -1.77 13.47
C LEU A 116 7.65 -2.71 13.30
N LEU A 117 6.55 -2.35 13.94
CA LEU A 117 5.24 -2.99 13.83
C LEU A 117 4.18 -1.95 13.42
N SER A 118 3.00 -2.41 13.01
CA SER A 118 1.85 -1.53 12.77
C SER A 118 1.36 -0.90 14.09
N PRO A 119 0.97 0.39 14.14
CA PRO A 119 0.50 0.99 15.39
C PRO A 119 -0.83 0.40 15.86
N ASP A 120 -0.90 -0.13 17.09
CA ASP A 120 -2.04 -0.89 17.62
C ASP A 120 -3.39 -0.17 17.47
N PHE A 121 -3.40 1.17 17.60
CA PHE A 121 -4.62 1.98 17.52
C PHE A 121 -5.35 1.87 16.18
N ILE A 122 -4.70 1.43 15.09
CA ILE A 122 -5.37 1.30 13.79
C ILE A 122 -6.41 0.18 13.77
N THR A 123 -6.31 -0.79 14.69
CA THR A 123 -7.29 -1.86 14.87
C THR A 123 -8.62 -1.39 15.46
N LYS A 124 -8.66 -0.16 16.00
CA LYS A 124 -9.85 0.42 16.64
C LYS A 124 -11.01 0.54 15.65
N GLY A 125 -12.20 0.09 16.07
CA GLY A 125 -13.44 0.34 15.34
C GLY A 125 -13.95 1.77 15.53
N VAL A 126 -14.29 2.44 14.43
CA VAL A 126 -14.99 3.74 14.41
C VAL A 126 -16.07 3.67 13.32
N ASN A 127 -17.33 3.96 13.68
CA ASN A 127 -18.49 3.87 12.79
C ASN A 127 -18.64 2.51 12.07
N GLY A 128 -18.24 1.41 12.73
CA GLY A 128 -18.37 0.04 12.19
C GLY A 128 -17.28 -0.40 11.21
N GLN A 129 -16.26 0.42 10.95
CA GLN A 129 -15.05 0.05 10.21
C GLN A 129 -13.83 0.17 11.13
N THR A 130 -12.73 -0.56 10.90
CA THR A 130 -11.48 -0.24 11.59
C THR A 130 -10.74 0.91 10.90
N LEU A 131 -9.77 1.49 11.59
CA LEU A 131 -8.90 2.53 11.04
C LEU A 131 -7.78 1.96 10.14
N ILE A 132 -7.69 0.64 9.93
CA ILE A 132 -6.71 -0.01 9.02
C ILE A 132 -6.85 0.56 7.60
N ARG A 133 -8.09 0.78 7.14
CA ARG A 133 -8.37 1.39 5.82
C ARG A 133 -7.75 2.78 5.70
N ASP A 134 -8.01 3.64 6.68
CA ASP A 134 -7.50 5.01 6.72
C ASP A 134 -5.99 5.08 6.84
N PHE A 135 -5.41 4.21 7.67
CA PHE A 135 -3.96 4.04 7.74
C PHE A 135 -3.36 3.64 6.39
N ILE A 136 -3.93 2.63 5.72
CA ILE A 136 -3.44 2.17 4.42
C ILE A 136 -3.63 3.22 3.32
N ARG A 137 -4.72 3.99 3.31
CA ARG A 137 -4.88 5.18 2.45
C ARG A 137 -3.68 6.12 2.64
N GLY A 138 -3.38 6.48 3.88
CA GLY A 138 -2.29 7.39 4.22
C GLY A 138 -0.91 6.89 3.85
N PHE A 139 -0.59 5.65 4.24
CA PHE A 139 0.69 5.01 3.91
C PHE A 139 0.86 4.85 2.39
N TYR A 140 -0.24 4.56 1.69
CA TYR A 140 -0.26 4.50 0.23
C TYR A 140 -0.08 5.89 -0.42
N GLU A 141 -0.45 7.00 0.22
CA GLU A 141 -0.11 8.34 -0.28
C GLU A 141 1.38 8.69 -0.17
N GLY A 142 2.13 8.05 0.74
CA GLY A 142 3.60 8.08 0.76
C GLY A 142 4.22 7.04 -0.18
N ASP A 143 4.62 5.89 0.35
CA ASP A 143 5.31 4.79 -0.35
C ASP A 143 4.42 3.93 -1.26
N GLY A 144 3.15 4.28 -1.46
CA GLY A 144 2.22 3.52 -2.29
C GLY A 144 2.36 3.74 -3.79
N TRP A 145 2.44 2.65 -4.55
CA TRP A 145 2.54 2.63 -6.02
C TRP A 145 1.44 1.77 -6.64
N ILE A 146 0.70 2.30 -7.62
CA ILE A 146 -0.06 1.49 -8.60
C ILE A 146 0.62 1.55 -9.97
N THR A 147 0.69 0.42 -10.66
CA THR A 147 1.14 0.29 -12.05
C THR A 147 0.29 -0.70 -12.82
N GLY A 148 0.18 -0.53 -14.14
CA GLY A 148 -0.49 -1.49 -15.04
C GLY A 148 -1.41 -0.79 -16.03
N SER A 149 -2.19 -1.59 -16.76
CA SER A 149 -3.24 -1.13 -17.66
C SER A 149 -4.42 -2.10 -17.69
N TYR A 150 -5.64 -1.58 -17.54
CA TYR A 150 -6.90 -2.33 -17.64
C TYR A 150 -6.94 -3.28 -18.84
N VAL A 151 -6.65 -2.73 -20.03
CA VAL A 151 -6.66 -3.41 -21.35
C VAL A 151 -5.63 -4.54 -21.42
N ARG A 152 -4.57 -4.46 -20.61
CA ARG A 152 -3.47 -5.43 -20.59
C ARG A 152 -3.61 -6.47 -19.48
N GLY A 153 -4.55 -6.28 -18.56
CA GLY A 153 -4.75 -7.10 -17.36
C GLY A 153 -3.52 -7.17 -16.46
N ASP A 154 -2.64 -6.17 -16.47
CA ASP A 154 -1.34 -6.19 -15.77
C ASP A 154 -1.26 -5.18 -14.61
N THR A 155 -2.38 -5.03 -13.89
CA THR A 155 -2.49 -4.16 -12.70
C THR A 155 -1.79 -4.75 -11.48
N SER A 156 -1.11 -3.90 -10.72
CA SER A 156 -0.62 -4.19 -9.37
C SER A 156 -0.59 -2.96 -8.47
N PHE A 157 -1.04 -3.11 -7.22
CA PHE A 157 -0.74 -2.21 -6.11
C PHE A 157 0.48 -2.71 -5.33
N ARG A 158 1.31 -1.79 -4.85
CA ARG A 158 2.51 -2.04 -4.04
C ARG A 158 2.61 -1.04 -2.91
N ILE A 159 3.09 -1.52 -1.77
CA ILE A 159 3.44 -0.73 -0.59
C ILE A 159 4.80 -1.24 -0.11
N ASP A 160 5.81 -0.37 -0.10
CA ASP A 160 7.16 -0.72 0.33
C ASP A 160 7.32 -0.49 1.85
N GLY A 161 8.20 -1.23 2.54
CA GLY A 161 8.39 -1.07 3.98
C GLY A 161 9.13 -2.21 4.68
N PRO A 162 9.34 -2.13 6.01
CA PRO A 162 10.03 -3.18 6.77
C PRO A 162 9.23 -4.49 6.85
N LEU A 163 9.91 -5.63 6.77
CA LEU A 163 9.31 -6.97 6.74
C LEU A 163 8.30 -7.22 7.88
N ASN A 164 8.64 -6.89 9.12
CA ASN A 164 7.79 -7.16 10.28
C ASN A 164 6.55 -6.25 10.28
N PHE A 165 6.72 -4.97 9.93
CA PHE A 165 5.65 -4.01 9.71
C PHE A 165 4.70 -4.45 8.57
N LEU A 166 5.23 -4.88 7.42
CA LEU A 166 4.42 -5.34 6.29
C LEU A 166 3.75 -6.70 6.54
N ASN A 167 4.32 -7.58 7.36
CA ASN A 167 3.65 -8.80 7.80
C ASN A 167 2.47 -8.46 8.72
N ALA A 168 2.65 -7.56 9.70
CA ALA A 168 1.55 -7.10 10.56
C ALA A 168 0.43 -6.45 9.72
N LEU A 169 0.76 -5.59 8.74
CA LEU A 169 -0.23 -5.05 7.80
C LEU A 169 -0.88 -6.13 6.93
N LYS A 170 -0.14 -7.14 6.46
CA LYS A 170 -0.72 -8.28 5.72
C LYS A 170 -1.81 -8.95 6.54
N ASP A 171 -1.52 -9.26 7.80
CA ASP A 171 -2.41 -10.04 8.65
C ASP A 171 -3.65 -9.23 9.04
N LEU A 172 -3.48 -7.93 9.31
CA LEU A 172 -4.57 -6.97 9.55
C LEU A 172 -5.47 -6.78 8.31
N ILE A 173 -4.91 -6.62 7.11
CA ILE A 173 -5.69 -6.54 5.86
C ILE A 173 -6.38 -7.88 5.58
N THR A 174 -5.73 -9.01 5.88
CA THR A 174 -6.30 -10.36 5.73
C THR A 174 -7.48 -10.60 6.66
N GLN A 175 -7.53 -9.96 7.84
CA GLN A 175 -8.69 -10.03 8.75
C GLN A 175 -9.89 -9.23 8.22
N GLU A 176 -9.67 -8.13 7.50
CA GLU A 176 -10.75 -7.32 6.90
C GLU A 176 -11.24 -7.80 5.53
N ILE A 177 -10.35 -8.36 4.70
CA ILE A 177 -10.68 -8.92 3.36
C ILE A 177 -9.99 -10.28 3.15
N PRO A 178 -10.49 -11.36 3.80
CA PRO A 178 -9.86 -12.69 3.76
C PRO A 178 -9.65 -13.26 2.36
N GLU A 179 -10.48 -12.86 1.39
CA GLU A 179 -10.48 -13.37 0.02
C GLU A 179 -9.34 -12.81 -0.85
N ILE A 180 -8.54 -11.87 -0.33
CA ILE A 180 -7.32 -11.36 -0.97
C ILE A 180 -6.04 -11.99 -0.40
N SER A 181 -6.12 -12.68 0.74
CA SER A 181 -4.99 -13.21 1.53
C SER A 181 -4.00 -14.11 0.77
N SER A 182 -4.54 -14.86 -0.21
CA SER A 182 -3.84 -15.73 -1.15
C SER A 182 -2.89 -14.98 -2.07
N PHE A 183 -3.16 -13.69 -2.28
CA PHE A 183 -2.54 -12.85 -3.31
C PHE A 183 -1.67 -11.74 -2.73
N ILE A 184 -1.75 -11.48 -1.42
CA ILE A 184 -0.81 -10.62 -0.70
C ILE A 184 0.56 -11.32 -0.61
N THR A 185 1.41 -11.09 -1.60
CA THR A 185 2.79 -11.60 -1.58
C THR A 185 3.71 -10.54 -0.96
N SER A 186 4.32 -10.85 0.19
CA SER A 186 5.48 -10.09 0.67
C SER A 186 6.68 -10.43 -0.22
N GLU A 187 7.42 -9.42 -0.70
CA GLU A 187 8.26 -9.63 -1.88
C GLU A 187 9.37 -10.66 -1.66
N LYS A 188 9.18 -11.78 -2.35
CA LYS A 188 10.22 -12.36 -3.19
C LYS A 188 9.69 -12.42 -4.63
N LYS A 189 10.06 -11.38 -5.42
CA LYS A 189 9.84 -10.96 -6.84
C LYS A 189 9.09 -11.93 -7.79
N GLN A 190 8.44 -11.38 -8.83
CA GLN A 190 7.91 -12.21 -9.93
C GLN A 190 8.07 -11.57 -11.33
N TYR A 191 8.15 -12.41 -12.37
CA TYR A 191 8.54 -12.10 -13.76
C TYR A 191 7.42 -12.52 -14.75
N CYS A 192 6.87 -11.60 -15.57
CA CYS A 192 5.70 -11.85 -16.45
C CYS A 192 5.90 -11.37 -17.91
N ILE A 193 5.56 -12.21 -18.91
CA ILE A 193 6.03 -12.12 -20.31
C ILE A 193 5.18 -11.19 -21.21
N ARG A 194 5.83 -10.38 -22.07
CA ARG A 194 5.26 -9.74 -23.28
C ARG A 194 6.30 -9.69 -24.42
N GLY A 195 6.22 -10.62 -25.37
CA GLY A 195 7.13 -10.65 -26.52
C GLY A 195 8.59 -10.95 -26.15
N ASP A 196 9.53 -10.55 -27.02
CA ASP A 196 10.93 -10.94 -26.89
C ASP A 196 11.74 -10.05 -25.94
N LYS A 197 11.73 -10.47 -24.66
CA LYS A 197 12.58 -10.04 -23.53
C LYS A 197 12.08 -8.78 -22.80
N ARG A 198 12.34 -8.57 -21.49
CA ARG A 198 13.07 -9.35 -20.46
C ARG A 198 12.23 -9.44 -19.19
N TYR A 199 12.38 -10.52 -18.41
CA TYR A 199 11.65 -10.70 -17.15
C TYR A 199 12.58 -11.25 -16.06
N ARG A 200 12.40 -10.76 -14.81
CA ARG A 200 13.15 -11.21 -13.55
C ARG A 200 11.92 -12.69 -11.22
N ILE A 201 11.99 -14.03 -10.90
CA ILE A 201 11.32 -14.79 -9.82
C ILE A 201 12.23 -14.88 -8.60
N PHE A 202 11.73 -14.27 -7.53
CA PHE A 202 12.12 -14.26 -6.13
C PHE A 202 12.00 -15.54 -5.31
N SER A 203 10.79 -16.14 -5.32
CA SER A 203 10.29 -16.97 -4.22
C SER A 203 10.98 -18.34 -4.16
N LYS A 204 12.17 -18.33 -3.54
CA LYS A 204 13.12 -19.44 -3.32
C LYS A 204 13.73 -20.07 -4.58
N LEU A 205 13.15 -19.92 -5.78
CA LEU A 205 13.70 -20.45 -7.03
C LEU A 205 14.11 -19.35 -8.03
N ARG A 206 15.42 -19.19 -8.26
CA ARG A 206 15.98 -18.33 -9.32
C ARG A 206 15.97 -19.08 -10.66
N ILE A 207 15.24 -18.56 -11.65
CA ILE A 207 15.08 -19.16 -12.99
C ILE A 207 15.41 -18.13 -14.08
N TYR A 208 16.16 -18.55 -15.10
CA TYR A 208 16.69 -17.75 -16.21
C TYR A 208 16.23 -18.33 -17.55
N LYS A 209 16.49 -17.67 -18.69
CA LYS A 209 16.11 -18.16 -20.04
C LYS A 209 17.34 -18.28 -20.96
N LYS A 210 17.51 -19.43 -21.62
CA LYS A 210 18.58 -19.70 -22.62
C LYS A 210 17.91 -20.36 -23.82
N GLY A 211 18.10 -19.78 -25.01
CA GLY A 211 17.23 -20.06 -26.15
C GLY A 211 15.77 -19.73 -25.81
N TYR A 212 14.85 -20.66 -26.12
CA TYR A 212 13.41 -20.45 -25.94
C TYR A 212 12.86 -20.91 -24.57
N GLY A 213 13.65 -21.62 -23.74
CA GLY A 213 13.19 -22.25 -22.49
C GLY A 213 13.77 -21.67 -21.19
N PHE A 214 13.07 -21.94 -20.08
CA PHE A 214 13.49 -21.59 -18.71
C PHE A 214 14.45 -22.63 -18.12
N TYR A 215 15.47 -22.21 -17.36
CA TYR A 215 16.48 -23.08 -16.74
C TYR A 215 17.06 -22.52 -15.43
N LYS A 216 17.70 -23.39 -14.64
CA LYS A 216 18.46 -23.09 -13.41
C LYS A 216 19.92 -22.78 -13.76
N LEU A 217 20.55 -21.81 -13.06
CA LEU A 217 21.99 -21.56 -13.21
C LEU A 217 22.82 -22.80 -12.83
N THR A 218 23.83 -23.10 -13.64
CA THR A 218 24.92 -24.03 -13.31
C THR A 218 26.00 -23.33 -12.48
N PRO A 219 26.92 -24.07 -11.83
CA PRO A 219 28.12 -23.47 -11.21
C PRO A 219 28.90 -22.59 -12.21
N THR A 220 29.05 -23.06 -13.45
CA THR A 220 29.75 -22.33 -14.52
C THR A 220 29.04 -21.06 -14.99
N ASP A 221 27.72 -20.94 -14.83
CA ASP A 221 27.01 -19.66 -15.05
C ASP A 221 27.24 -18.67 -13.90
N LEU A 222 27.48 -19.16 -12.67
CA LEU A 222 27.78 -18.35 -11.48
C LEU A 222 29.25 -17.87 -11.48
N GLU A 223 30.18 -18.71 -11.90
CA GLU A 223 31.60 -18.39 -12.07
C GLU A 223 31.86 -17.31 -13.14
N ARG A 224 31.01 -17.25 -14.18
CA ARG A 224 31.19 -16.39 -15.36
C ARG A 224 30.39 -15.09 -15.34
N GLY A 225 29.60 -14.82 -14.30
CA GLY A 225 28.74 -13.64 -14.26
C GLY A 225 28.48 -13.13 -12.84
N GLU A 226 29.02 -11.95 -12.51
CA GLU A 226 28.75 -11.27 -11.24
C GLU A 226 27.27 -10.83 -11.12
N ILE A 227 26.40 -11.73 -10.65
CA ILE A 227 25.04 -11.38 -10.25
C ILE A 227 25.06 -10.85 -8.81
N LYS A 228 25.71 -9.70 -8.61
CA LYS A 228 25.65 -8.93 -7.36
C LYS A 228 24.22 -8.44 -7.15
N VAL A 229 23.54 -8.98 -6.13
CA VAL A 229 22.19 -8.56 -5.72
C VAL A 229 22.31 -7.72 -4.46
N LEU A 230 22.27 -6.40 -4.62
CA LEU A 230 22.08 -5.46 -3.53
C LEU A 230 20.60 -5.49 -3.13
N GLU A 231 20.24 -6.35 -2.17
CA GLU A 231 18.91 -6.40 -1.57
C GLU A 231 18.99 -5.94 -0.11
N HIS A 232 18.21 -4.94 0.26
CA HIS A 232 18.12 -4.53 1.66
C HIS A 232 17.40 -5.65 2.45
N PRO A 233 18.00 -6.21 3.53
CA PRO A 233 17.49 -7.44 4.13
C PRO A 233 16.07 -7.28 4.68
N TRP A 234 15.79 -6.17 5.37
CA TRP A 234 14.49 -5.87 5.99
C TRP A 234 13.50 -5.15 5.07
N LEU A 235 13.92 -4.41 4.05
CA LEU A 235 12.98 -3.72 3.15
C LEU A 235 12.35 -4.75 2.21
N LYS A 236 11.03 -4.74 2.14
CA LYS A 236 10.20 -5.63 1.31
C LYS A 236 9.05 -4.83 0.72
N ILE A 237 8.29 -5.47 -0.16
CA ILE A 237 7.11 -4.90 -0.81
C ILE A 237 5.91 -5.78 -0.48
N LEU A 238 4.80 -5.18 -0.08
CA LEU A 238 3.49 -5.79 0.02
C LEU A 238 2.80 -5.63 -1.33
N HIS A 239 2.52 -6.73 -2.02
CA HIS A 239 2.09 -6.72 -3.42
C HIS A 239 0.69 -7.34 -3.58
N PHE A 240 -0.20 -6.60 -4.23
CA PHE A 240 -1.51 -7.07 -4.70
C PHE A 240 -1.49 -7.05 -6.23
N ALA A 241 -1.78 -8.17 -6.89
CA ALA A 241 -1.56 -8.35 -8.32
C ALA A 241 -2.74 -9.02 -9.03
N GLY A 242 -2.96 -8.62 -10.28
CA GLY A 242 -4.12 -9.03 -11.08
C GLY A 242 -5.30 -8.08 -10.92
N ASN A 243 -6.12 -7.95 -11.97
CA ASN A 243 -7.16 -6.92 -12.00
C ASN A 243 -8.22 -7.14 -10.91
N PHE A 244 -8.62 -8.40 -10.67
CA PHE A 244 -9.66 -8.72 -9.70
C PHE A 244 -9.22 -8.39 -8.27
N ASN A 245 -7.98 -8.74 -7.92
CA ASN A 245 -7.41 -8.40 -6.62
C ASN A 245 -7.22 -6.89 -6.46
N CYS A 246 -6.80 -6.19 -7.52
CA CYS A 246 -6.65 -4.74 -7.48
C CYS A 246 -8.01 -4.01 -7.39
N ILE A 247 -9.07 -4.54 -8.00
CA ILE A 247 -10.45 -4.07 -7.83
C ILE A 247 -10.92 -4.31 -6.39
N ARG A 248 -10.71 -5.51 -5.82
CA ARG A 248 -11.05 -5.81 -4.42
C ARG A 248 -10.34 -4.87 -3.44
N PHE A 249 -9.03 -4.69 -3.59
CA PHE A 249 -8.24 -3.80 -2.75
C PHE A 249 -8.66 -2.33 -2.91
N PHE A 250 -8.93 -1.87 -4.14
CA PHE A 250 -9.46 -0.52 -4.39
C PHE A 250 -10.85 -0.32 -3.79
N ASN A 251 -11.77 -1.29 -3.93
CA ASN A 251 -13.12 -1.21 -3.40
C ASN A 251 -13.13 -1.23 -1.86
N TRP A 252 -12.21 -1.97 -1.22
CA TRP A 252 -11.98 -1.93 0.22
C TRP A 252 -11.36 -0.60 0.67
N MET A 253 -10.31 -0.13 -0.01
CA MET A 253 -9.66 1.14 0.30
C MET A 253 -10.57 2.34 0.09
N TYR A 254 -11.42 2.38 -0.93
CA TYR A 254 -12.18 3.59 -1.30
C TYR A 254 -13.69 3.37 -1.28
N GLU A 255 -14.16 2.33 -0.60
CA GLU A 255 -15.59 2.05 -0.37
C GLU A 255 -16.38 1.99 -1.70
N ASN A 256 -15.72 1.51 -2.75
CA ASN A 256 -16.14 1.47 -4.17
C ASN A 256 -16.56 2.84 -4.77
N ASN A 257 -16.21 3.96 -4.16
CA ASN A 257 -16.65 5.30 -4.53
C ASN A 257 -15.70 5.97 -5.54
N ASP A 258 -16.21 6.33 -6.73
CA ASP A 258 -15.43 7.04 -7.78
C ASP A 258 -15.13 8.52 -7.45
N SER A 259 -15.79 9.07 -6.44
CA SER A 259 -15.61 10.45 -5.96
C SER A 259 -14.82 10.53 -4.65
N PHE A 260 -14.07 9.49 -4.27
CA PHE A 260 -13.39 9.45 -2.96
C PHE A 260 -12.35 10.57 -2.76
N ASP A 261 -11.77 11.15 -3.82
CA ASP A 261 -10.90 12.35 -3.72
C ASP A 261 -11.65 13.65 -3.34
N SER A 262 -12.96 13.58 -3.13
CA SER A 262 -13.78 14.63 -2.52
C SER A 262 -14.19 14.36 -1.07
N PHE A 263 -13.92 13.18 -0.51
CA PHE A 263 -14.24 12.87 0.89
C PHE A 263 -13.28 13.58 1.87
N GLU A 264 -13.84 14.24 2.87
CA GLU A 264 -13.12 15.19 3.76
C GLU A 264 -13.71 15.15 5.18
N ILE A 265 -12.86 15.24 6.21
CA ILE A 265 -13.24 15.31 7.64
C ILE A 265 -12.49 16.49 8.28
N GLU A 266 -13.20 17.41 8.94
CA GLU A 266 -12.63 18.65 9.53
C GLU A 266 -11.66 19.39 8.60
N GLY A 267 -12.03 19.51 7.32
CA GLY A 267 -11.20 20.16 6.30
C GLY A 267 -10.08 19.28 5.71
N ILE A 268 -9.84 18.06 6.20
CA ILE A 268 -8.72 17.20 5.79
C ILE A 268 -9.22 16.01 4.98
N LYS A 269 -8.66 15.83 3.78
CA LYS A 269 -8.95 14.69 2.91
C LYS A 269 -8.15 13.48 3.34
N ILE A 270 -8.78 12.30 3.31
CA ILE A 270 -8.14 11.02 3.64
C ILE A 270 -7.69 10.25 2.39
N CYS A 271 -7.42 10.95 1.29
CA CYS A 271 -6.76 10.43 0.09
C CYS A 271 -6.16 11.57 -0.76
N GLY A 272 -5.07 11.27 -1.46
CA GLY A 272 -4.39 12.17 -2.38
C GLY A 272 -5.00 12.13 -3.78
N LYS A 273 -5.40 13.31 -4.27
CA LYS A 273 -6.10 13.50 -5.54
C LYS A 273 -5.42 12.81 -6.72
N ARG A 274 -4.08 12.86 -6.76
CA ARG A 274 -3.28 12.31 -7.87
C ARG A 274 -3.23 10.78 -7.88
N LYS A 275 -2.99 10.13 -6.74
CA LYS A 275 -2.87 8.65 -6.69
C LYS A 275 -4.22 7.97 -6.86
N PHE A 276 -5.28 8.52 -6.26
CA PHE A 276 -6.66 8.07 -6.48
C PHE A 276 -7.05 8.07 -7.96
N ARG A 277 -6.84 9.20 -8.66
CA ARG A 277 -7.15 9.32 -10.09
C ARG A 277 -6.32 8.37 -10.96
N LYS A 278 -5.07 8.10 -10.57
CA LYS A 278 -4.23 7.09 -11.22
C LYS A 278 -4.76 5.67 -11.02
N ALA A 279 -5.35 5.37 -9.86
CA ALA A 279 -5.99 4.09 -9.61
C ALA A 279 -7.27 3.94 -10.46
N LEU A 280 -8.16 4.93 -10.46
CA LEU A 280 -9.34 4.96 -11.34
C LEU A 280 -8.97 4.82 -12.83
N SER A 281 -7.95 5.53 -13.32
CA SER A 281 -7.55 5.44 -14.73
C SER A 281 -6.94 4.08 -15.13
N ILE A 282 -6.59 3.23 -14.16
CA ILE A 282 -6.04 1.87 -14.38
C ILE A 282 -7.11 0.79 -14.16
N LEU A 283 -8.14 1.06 -13.34
CA LEU A 283 -9.19 0.10 -12.97
C LEU A 283 -10.53 0.31 -13.68
N GLY A 284 -10.82 1.52 -14.16
CA GLY A 284 -12.14 1.94 -14.64
C GLY A 284 -13.04 2.48 -13.52
N ASP A 285 -14.17 3.06 -13.92
CA ASP A 285 -15.26 3.50 -13.03
C ASP A 285 -16.01 2.33 -12.38
N GLU A 286 -16.99 2.64 -11.52
CA GLU A 286 -17.76 1.66 -10.76
C GLU A 286 -18.46 0.62 -11.66
N LYS A 287 -18.95 1.02 -12.84
CA LYS A 287 -19.59 0.13 -13.80
C LYS A 287 -18.56 -0.82 -14.40
N HIS A 288 -17.43 -0.30 -14.88
CA HIS A 288 -16.34 -1.13 -15.43
C HIS A 288 -15.74 -2.08 -14.38
N ARG A 289 -15.68 -1.69 -13.10
CA ARG A 289 -15.25 -2.58 -12.00
C ARG A 289 -16.26 -3.68 -11.73
N LYS A 290 -17.58 -3.40 -11.75
CA LYS A 290 -18.65 -4.41 -11.64
C LYS A 290 -18.60 -5.42 -12.79
N GLU A 291 -18.35 -4.96 -14.02
CA GLU A 291 -18.19 -5.81 -15.21
C GLU A 291 -16.94 -6.73 -15.16
N LYS A 292 -15.97 -6.49 -14.25
CA LYS A 292 -14.74 -7.28 -14.11
C LYS A 292 -14.51 -7.88 -12.72
N LEU A 293 -15.56 -8.44 -12.14
CA LEU A 293 -15.47 -9.31 -10.95
C LEU A 293 -15.07 -10.77 -11.26
N ALA A 294 -14.69 -11.09 -12.50
CA ALA A 294 -14.09 -12.39 -12.85
C ALA A 294 -12.55 -12.37 -12.68
N PRO A 295 -11.96 -13.22 -11.80
CA PRO A 295 -10.50 -13.40 -11.73
C PRO A 295 -9.86 -13.87 -13.06
N ASP A 296 -8.62 -13.46 -13.29
CA ASP A 296 -7.77 -13.89 -14.41
C ASP A 296 -6.80 -15.01 -13.97
N TRP A 297 -6.13 -15.67 -14.92
CA TRP A 297 -5.08 -16.66 -14.63
C TRP A 297 -3.95 -16.07 -13.78
N LYS A 298 -3.70 -14.76 -13.89
CA LYS A 298 -2.70 -14.03 -13.09
C LYS A 298 -3.10 -13.90 -11.63
N ASP A 299 -4.39 -13.73 -11.34
CA ASP A 299 -4.89 -13.62 -9.97
C ASP A 299 -4.65 -14.96 -9.24
N VAL A 300 -5.00 -16.11 -9.82
CA VAL A 300 -4.80 -17.44 -9.20
C VAL A 300 -3.39 -18.04 -9.30
N LEU A 301 -2.48 -17.53 -10.15
CA LEU A 301 -1.14 -18.10 -10.32
C LEU A 301 -0.31 -18.25 -9.01
N PRO A 302 -0.35 -17.30 -8.05
CA PRO A 302 0.34 -17.44 -6.76
C PRO A 302 -0.17 -18.59 -5.89
N ASP A 303 -1.45 -18.97 -5.99
CA ASP A 303 -2.02 -20.13 -5.28
C ASP A 303 -1.49 -21.47 -5.83
N ILE A 304 -1.07 -21.49 -7.10
CA ILE A 304 -0.76 -22.72 -7.84
C ILE A 304 0.72 -23.04 -7.78
N ILE A 305 1.60 -22.03 -7.88
CA ILE A 305 3.05 -22.22 -7.89
C ILE A 305 3.56 -23.04 -6.67
N PRO A 306 3.06 -22.86 -5.43
CA PRO A 306 3.44 -23.71 -4.29
C PRO A 306 2.94 -25.15 -4.37
N LEU A 307 1.95 -25.43 -5.21
CA LEU A 307 1.33 -26.75 -5.44
C LEU A 307 1.92 -27.47 -6.65
N LEU A 308 2.83 -26.85 -7.41
CA LEU A 308 3.51 -27.48 -8.53
C LEU A 308 4.64 -28.39 -8.04
N GLU A 309 4.73 -29.58 -8.65
CA GLU A 309 5.87 -30.48 -8.49
C GLU A 309 7.15 -29.80 -9.03
N PRO A 310 8.35 -30.09 -8.49
CA PRO A 310 9.60 -29.44 -8.92
C PRO A 310 10.11 -29.99 -10.27
N ARG A 311 9.33 -29.84 -11.33
CA ARG A 311 9.60 -30.34 -12.69
C ARG A 311 9.27 -29.30 -13.78
N PHE A 312 9.55 -29.68 -15.03
CA PHE A 312 9.17 -28.87 -16.19
C PHE A 312 7.65 -28.93 -16.44
N TYR A 313 7.07 -27.78 -16.79
CA TYR A 313 5.71 -27.64 -17.28
C TYR A 313 5.71 -26.82 -18.57
N ARG A 314 4.96 -27.28 -19.57
CA ARG A 314 4.63 -26.53 -20.79
C ARG A 314 3.62 -25.43 -20.43
N ALA A 315 3.62 -24.32 -21.18
CA ALA A 315 2.68 -23.22 -20.92
C ALA A 315 1.21 -23.67 -20.89
N LYS A 316 0.80 -24.59 -21.78
CA LYS A 316 -0.54 -25.19 -21.79
C LYS A 316 -0.87 -25.99 -20.52
N GLU A 317 0.11 -26.58 -19.85
CA GLU A 317 -0.09 -27.37 -18.63
C GLU A 317 -0.25 -26.47 -17.41
N ILE A 318 0.54 -25.40 -17.31
CA ILE A 318 0.31 -24.36 -16.31
C ILE A 318 -1.06 -23.73 -16.54
N MET A 319 -1.40 -23.33 -17.77
CA MET A 319 -2.73 -22.79 -18.10
C MET A 319 -3.86 -23.76 -17.76
N ALA A 320 -3.73 -25.07 -18.01
CA ALA A 320 -4.77 -26.03 -17.63
C ALA A 320 -4.94 -26.15 -16.11
N LEU A 321 -3.84 -26.22 -15.35
CA LEU A 321 -3.88 -26.22 -13.89
C LEU A 321 -4.46 -24.91 -13.33
N THR A 322 -4.13 -23.78 -13.98
CA THR A 322 -4.64 -22.46 -13.61
C THR A 322 -6.12 -22.29 -13.94
N ASN A 323 -6.58 -22.73 -15.10
CA ASN A 323 -7.99 -22.70 -15.48
C ASN A 323 -8.82 -23.62 -14.58
N ASN A 324 -8.33 -24.81 -14.23
CA ASN A 324 -9.02 -25.71 -13.29
C ASN A 324 -9.10 -25.12 -11.86
N LYS A 325 -8.08 -24.40 -11.41
CA LYS A 325 -8.09 -23.71 -10.11
C LYS A 325 -8.96 -22.44 -10.14
N LEU A 326 -9.00 -21.75 -11.28
CA LEU A 326 -9.83 -20.57 -11.54
C LEU A 326 -11.31 -20.96 -11.56
N GLN A 327 -11.68 -21.98 -12.35
CA GLN A 327 -13.03 -22.54 -12.41
C GLN A 327 -13.53 -22.89 -11.01
N LYS A 328 -12.76 -23.66 -10.23
CA LYS A 328 -13.10 -24.01 -8.83
C LYS A 328 -13.18 -22.83 -7.85
N LYS A 329 -12.70 -21.63 -8.24
CA LYS A 329 -12.78 -20.39 -7.45
C LYS A 329 -13.87 -19.45 -7.99
N LEU A 330 -14.40 -19.70 -9.20
CA LEU A 330 -15.62 -19.11 -9.74
C LEU A 330 -16.85 -19.89 -9.23
N GLU A 331 -16.81 -21.22 -9.29
CA GLU A 331 -17.78 -22.18 -8.71
C GLU A 331 -17.92 -22.08 -7.17
N SER A 332 -17.18 -21.17 -6.52
CA SER A 332 -17.26 -20.87 -5.09
C SER A 332 -17.54 -19.39 -4.81
N LEU A 333 -18.03 -18.66 -5.80
CA LEU A 333 -18.49 -17.26 -5.72
C LEU A 333 -19.98 -17.12 -6.10
N ASP A 334 -20.56 -18.15 -6.71
CA ASP A 334 -21.99 -18.40 -6.84
C ASP A 334 -22.53 -19.14 -5.58
#